data_AF-A0A852DB62-F1
#
_entry.id   AF-A0A852DB62-F1
#
_cell.length_a   1.000
_cell.length_b   1.000
_cell.length_c   1.000
_cell.angle_alpha   90.00
_cell.angle_beta   90.00
_cell.angle_gamma   90.00
#
_symmetry.space_group_name_H-M   'P 1'
#
loop_
_entity.id
_entity.type
_entity.pdbx_description
1 polymer ?
#
loop_
_entity_poly.entity_id
_entity_poly.type
_entity_poly.pdbx_seq_one_letter_code
_entity_poly.pdbx_strand_id
1 'polypeptide(L)'
;MVIIWILLLTLLQEPRSPGRAAAVPEPAGAAPRPRRDAGGRGGVYEHLGGAPRRRKLYCATKYHLQIHPSGRINGTLEKNSAFSILEITAVDVGIVAIKGLFSGRYLAMNKRGRLYASESYNAECEFVERIHELGYNTYASRLYRTVPSRAGGRRRASAERLWYLSINGKGRPRRGFKTRRTQKSSLFLPRVLDNKDHEMVRLFHSSAKFREGLLRAPSRNQRRRRGH
;
A
#
# COMPACT_ATOMS: atom_id res chain seq x y z
N MET A 1 77.03 25.02 25.32
CA MET A 1 76.97 26.46 25.03
C MET A 1 75.52 26.94 25.18
N VAL A 2 75.16 27.33 26.42
CA VAL A 2 74.56 28.64 26.80
C VAL A 2 73.04 28.71 26.48
N ILE A 3 72.15 28.41 27.45
CA ILE A 3 71.59 29.32 28.50
C ILE A 3 70.69 30.40 27.84
N ILE A 4 69.37 30.22 27.84
CA ILE A 4 68.41 30.80 28.81
C ILE A 4 68.17 32.31 28.59
N TRP A 5 66.95 32.65 28.19
CA TRP A 5 66.19 33.85 28.59
C TRP A 5 64.83 33.33 29.09
N ILE A 6 64.62 33.07 30.39
CA ILE A 6 64.42 33.97 31.55
C ILE A 6 63.01 34.59 31.59
N LEU A 7 62.23 34.05 32.55
CA LEU A 7 61.26 34.68 33.47
C LEU A 7 60.00 35.30 32.83
N LEU A 8 58.81 35.35 33.42
CA LEU A 8 58.28 35.27 34.79
C LEU A 8 56.76 35.12 34.55
N LEU A 9 55.96 34.25 35.15
CA LEU A 9 55.41 34.43 36.48
C LEU A 9 54.43 33.25 36.70
N THR A 10 54.73 32.36 37.65
CA THR A 10 53.70 31.58 38.33
C THR A 10 53.34 32.28 39.64
N LEU A 11 52.13 31.98 40.14
CA LEU A 11 51.50 32.38 41.40
C LEU A 11 50.59 33.62 41.33
N LEU A 12 49.29 33.37 41.16
CA LEU A 12 48.40 33.53 42.31
C LEU A 12 47.28 32.48 42.24
N GLN A 13 47.19 31.71 43.32
CA GLN A 13 46.07 30.87 43.70
C GLN A 13 44.85 31.77 43.94
N GLU A 14 43.65 31.32 43.59
CA GLU A 14 42.49 31.17 44.49
C GLU A 14 41.28 30.59 43.72
N PRO A 15 40.37 29.87 44.39
CA PRO A 15 39.45 28.89 43.82
C PRO A 15 38.15 29.55 43.36
N ARG A 16 37.57 29.04 42.27
CA ARG A 16 36.19 29.39 41.88
C ARG A 16 35.27 28.20 42.04
N SER A 17 34.26 28.46 42.87
CA SER A 17 33.13 27.67 43.33
C SER A 17 32.33 27.00 42.21
N PRO A 18 31.61 25.90 42.51
CA PRO A 18 30.72 25.26 41.54
C PRO A 18 29.47 26.12 41.30
N GLY A 19 29.37 26.68 40.10
CA GLY A 19 28.20 27.41 39.62
C GLY A 19 27.01 26.48 39.39
N ARG A 20 26.05 26.54 40.34
CA ARG A 20 24.60 26.33 40.24
C ARG A 20 24.08 25.88 38.85
N ALA A 21 23.69 24.62 38.74
CA ALA A 21 22.91 24.10 37.62
C ALA A 21 21.55 24.82 37.55
N ALA A 22 21.27 25.47 36.42
CA ALA A 22 19.95 25.99 36.12
C ALA A 22 19.04 24.83 35.70
N ALA A 23 17.97 24.60 36.47
CA ALA A 23 16.95 23.61 36.19
C ALA A 23 16.20 23.95 34.89
N VAL A 24 16.15 22.98 33.98
CA VAL A 24 15.29 23.02 32.79
C VAL A 24 13.85 22.74 33.24
N PRO A 25 12.85 23.57 32.91
CA PRO A 25 11.48 23.23 33.23
C PRO A 25 10.98 22.14 32.29
N GLU A 26 10.58 21.01 32.88
CA GLU A 26 9.80 19.94 32.25
C GLU A 26 8.48 20.50 31.67
N PRO A 27 8.14 20.23 30.40
CA PRO A 27 6.80 20.55 29.91
C PRO A 27 5.80 19.54 30.46
N ALA A 28 4.95 20.03 31.35
CA ALA A 28 3.80 19.32 31.91
C ALA A 28 2.95 18.64 30.84
N GLY A 29 2.54 17.41 31.14
CA GLY A 29 1.79 16.52 30.26
C GLY A 29 0.53 17.15 29.67
N ALA A 30 0.53 17.30 28.34
CA ALA A 30 -0.68 17.54 27.57
C ALA A 30 -1.30 16.19 27.18
N ALA A 31 -2.51 15.92 27.67
CA ALA A 31 -3.31 14.76 27.28
C ALA A 31 -3.48 14.71 25.74
N PRO A 32 -3.55 13.51 25.12
CA PRO A 32 -3.73 13.39 23.69
C PRO A 32 -5.10 13.96 23.32
N ARG A 33 -5.11 15.08 22.59
CA ARG A 33 -6.35 15.63 22.02
C ARG A 33 -6.94 14.58 21.07
N PRO A 34 -8.22 14.19 21.23
CA PRO A 34 -8.84 13.28 20.27
C PRO A 34 -8.83 13.94 18.90
N ARG A 35 -8.34 13.19 17.90
CA ARG A 35 -8.28 13.64 16.51
C ARG A 35 -9.69 14.00 16.06
N ARG A 36 -9.92 15.31 15.87
CA ARG A 36 -11.13 15.86 15.25
C ARG A 36 -11.38 15.11 13.94
N ASP A 37 -12.57 14.56 13.78
CA ASP A 37 -12.97 13.82 12.59
C ASP A 37 -12.61 14.57 11.31
N ALA A 38 -11.93 13.88 10.40
CA ALA A 38 -11.51 14.36 9.09
C ALA A 38 -12.69 14.44 8.10
N GLY A 39 -13.85 14.93 8.57
CA GLY A 39 -15.05 15.12 7.79
C GLY A 39 -15.13 16.55 7.27
N GLY A 40 -14.56 16.78 6.07
CA GLY A 40 -14.93 17.93 5.26
C GLY A 40 -13.90 19.07 5.23
N ARG A 41 -13.07 19.06 4.18
CA ARG A 41 -12.61 20.24 3.42
C ARG A 41 -11.66 19.73 2.32
N GLY A 42 -12.19 19.59 1.11
CA GLY A 42 -11.44 19.13 -0.05
C GLY A 42 -10.34 20.13 -0.43
N GLY A 43 -9.12 19.64 -0.56
CA GLY A 43 -7.93 20.42 -0.89
C GLY A 43 -7.02 19.66 -1.86
N VAL A 44 -6.21 20.41 -2.60
CA VAL A 44 -5.35 19.95 -3.72
C VAL A 44 -4.39 18.81 -3.33
N TYR A 45 -4.16 18.54 -2.04
CA TYR A 45 -3.29 17.47 -1.51
C TYR A 45 -4.02 16.30 -0.83
N GLU A 46 -5.33 16.13 -1.02
CA GLU A 46 -6.10 14.97 -0.51
C GLU A 46 -5.61 13.61 -1.07
N HIS A 47 -4.79 13.63 -2.13
CA HIS A 47 -4.14 12.46 -2.71
C HIS A 47 -2.87 11.98 -1.98
N LEU A 48 -2.34 12.77 -1.03
CA LEU A 48 -1.13 12.47 -0.26
C LEU A 48 -1.37 12.32 1.25
N GLY A 49 -2.61 12.46 1.73
CA GLY A 49 -2.95 12.33 3.15
C GLY A 49 -4.18 11.47 3.42
N GLY A 50 -3.95 10.25 3.94
CA GLY A 50 -4.80 9.58 4.93
C GLY A 50 -6.21 9.08 4.57
N ALA A 51 -6.89 9.64 3.57
CA ALA A 51 -8.25 9.22 3.19
C ALA A 51 -8.19 8.10 2.14
N PRO A 52 -8.92 6.99 2.34
CA PRO A 52 -8.95 5.91 1.35
C PRO A 52 -9.54 6.37 0.01
N ARG A 53 -8.78 6.22 -1.08
CA ARG A 53 -9.23 6.61 -2.43
C ARG A 53 -9.97 5.45 -3.10
N ARG A 54 -11.23 5.68 -3.47
CA ARG A 54 -12.06 4.71 -4.19
C ARG A 54 -11.74 4.72 -5.68
N ARG A 55 -11.25 3.60 -6.22
CA ARG A 55 -10.80 3.47 -7.61
C ARG A 55 -11.11 2.07 -8.15
N LYS A 56 -11.10 1.94 -9.47
CA LYS A 56 -10.95 0.65 -10.14
C LYS A 56 -9.53 0.51 -10.65
N LEU A 57 -8.91 -0.67 -10.51
CA LEU A 57 -7.58 -0.93 -11.08
C LEU A 57 -7.74 -1.64 -12.43
N TYR A 58 -7.60 -0.88 -13.51
CA TYR A 58 -7.69 -1.39 -14.88
C TYR A 58 -6.31 -1.83 -15.38
N CYS A 59 -6.11 -3.14 -15.52
CA CYS A 59 -4.86 -3.69 -16.01
C CYS A 59 -4.69 -3.42 -17.51
N ALA A 60 -3.45 -3.20 -17.96
CA ALA A 60 -3.14 -3.06 -19.40
C ALA A 60 -3.46 -4.33 -20.22
N THR A 61 -3.72 -5.46 -19.55
CA THR A 61 -4.32 -6.68 -20.15
C THR A 61 -5.83 -6.59 -20.39
N LYS A 62 -6.43 -5.42 -20.17
CA LYS A 62 -7.84 -5.05 -20.44
C LYS A 62 -8.86 -5.54 -19.41
N TYR A 63 -8.43 -5.98 -18.23
CA TYR A 63 -9.30 -6.42 -17.13
C TYR A 63 -9.27 -5.45 -15.96
N HIS A 64 -10.41 -5.27 -15.28
CA HIS A 64 -10.44 -4.68 -13.94
C HIS A 64 -10.16 -5.75 -12.88
N LEU A 65 -9.27 -5.47 -11.94
CA LEU A 65 -9.03 -6.34 -10.78
C LEU A 65 -10.31 -6.47 -9.94
N GLN A 66 -10.65 -7.70 -9.54
CA GLN A 66 -11.75 -8.03 -8.63
C GLN A 66 -11.24 -8.72 -7.37
N ILE A 67 -11.86 -8.39 -6.24
CA ILE A 67 -11.66 -9.06 -4.96
C ILE A 67 -13.02 -9.54 -4.45
N HIS A 68 -13.27 -10.84 -4.53
CA HIS A 68 -14.56 -11.43 -4.15
C HIS A 68 -14.68 -11.73 -2.65
N PRO A 69 -15.90 -11.72 -2.09
CA PRO A 69 -16.15 -12.16 -0.71
C PRO A 69 -15.73 -13.61 -0.43
N SER A 70 -15.65 -14.46 -1.46
CA SER A 70 -15.19 -15.85 -1.36
C SER A 70 -13.68 -16.01 -1.22
N GLY A 71 -12.91 -14.93 -1.24
CA GLY A 71 -11.44 -14.98 -1.24
C GLY A 71 -10.80 -15.02 -2.64
N ARG A 72 -11.61 -15.20 -3.70
CA ARG A 72 -11.12 -15.28 -5.08
C ARG A 72 -10.68 -13.91 -5.60
N ILE A 73 -9.55 -13.89 -6.29
CA ILE A 73 -9.04 -12.74 -7.03
C ILE A 73 -8.92 -13.09 -8.52
N ASN A 74 -9.44 -12.23 -9.38
CA ASN A 74 -9.33 -12.35 -10.83
C ASN A 74 -9.52 -10.98 -11.50
N GLY A 75 -9.40 -10.96 -12.81
CA GLY A 75 -9.80 -9.84 -13.66
C GLY A 75 -11.20 -10.06 -14.24
N THR A 76 -11.92 -8.96 -14.49
CA THR A 76 -13.18 -8.96 -15.24
C THR A 76 -13.18 -7.95 -16.38
N LEU A 77 -13.93 -8.27 -17.44
CA LEU A 77 -14.28 -7.35 -18.52
C LEU A 77 -15.58 -6.57 -18.19
N GLU A 78 -16.35 -7.04 -17.20
CA GLU A 78 -17.58 -6.39 -16.76
C GLU A 78 -17.27 -5.00 -16.20
N LYS A 79 -17.75 -3.96 -16.87
CA LYS A 79 -17.53 -2.57 -16.47
C LYS A 79 -18.12 -2.27 -15.10
N ASN A 80 -19.32 -2.81 -14.80
CA ASN A 80 -20.10 -2.47 -13.60
C ASN A 80 -20.02 -3.54 -12.51
N SER A 81 -18.92 -4.30 -12.47
CA SER A 81 -18.73 -5.28 -11.40
C SER A 81 -18.54 -4.57 -10.07
N ALA A 82 -19.43 -4.79 -9.09
CA ALA A 82 -19.27 -4.26 -7.73
C ALA A 82 -17.91 -4.65 -7.11
N PHE A 83 -17.46 -5.90 -7.32
CA PHE A 83 -16.21 -6.42 -6.73
C PHE A 83 -14.93 -5.84 -7.34
N SER A 84 -15.02 -4.96 -8.35
CA SER A 84 -13.86 -4.26 -8.90
C SER A 84 -13.68 -2.85 -8.34
N ILE A 85 -14.60 -2.40 -7.49
CA ILE A 85 -14.48 -1.14 -6.75
C ILE A 85 -13.60 -1.39 -5.53
N LEU A 86 -12.46 -0.71 -5.52
CA LEU A 86 -11.40 -0.89 -4.54
C LEU A 86 -11.22 0.39 -3.75
N GLU A 87 -10.85 0.22 -2.50
CA GLU A 87 -10.42 1.27 -1.59
C GLU A 87 -8.90 1.16 -1.42
N ILE A 88 -8.17 2.17 -1.91
CA ILE A 88 -6.71 2.21 -1.84
C ILE A 88 -6.32 3.18 -0.74
N THR A 89 -5.64 2.69 0.29
CA THR A 89 -5.22 3.49 1.44
C THR A 89 -3.71 3.60 1.44
N ALA A 90 -3.17 4.82 1.50
CA ALA A 90 -1.74 5.02 1.74
C ALA A 90 -1.44 4.69 3.20
N VAL A 91 -0.58 3.69 3.43
CA VAL A 91 -0.17 3.27 4.79
C VAL A 91 1.21 3.80 5.15
N ASP A 92 2.00 4.18 4.15
CA ASP A 92 3.32 4.80 4.27
C ASP A 92 3.65 5.50 2.93
N VAL A 93 4.76 6.24 2.87
CA VAL A 93 5.19 6.96 1.66
C VAL A 93 5.40 5.98 0.50
N GLY A 94 4.50 6.04 -0.48
CA GLY A 94 4.52 5.15 -1.64
C GLY A 94 4.17 3.70 -1.32
N ILE A 95 3.61 3.41 -0.15
CA ILE A 95 3.09 2.08 0.22
C ILE A 95 1.58 2.18 0.39
N VAL A 96 0.87 1.25 -0.24
CA VAL A 96 -0.58 1.20 -0.20
C VAL A 96 -1.09 -0.15 0.26
N ALA A 97 -2.22 -0.11 0.96
CA ALA A 97 -3.11 -1.26 1.14
C ALA A 97 -4.27 -1.14 0.15
N ILE A 98 -4.66 -2.25 -0.47
CA ILE A 98 -5.76 -2.29 -1.45
C ILE A 98 -6.85 -3.19 -0.89
N LYS A 99 -8.03 -2.65 -0.62
CA LYS A 99 -9.18 -3.38 -0.08
C LYS A 99 -10.31 -3.42 -1.09
N GLY A 100 -10.98 -4.56 -1.23
CA GLY A 100 -12.24 -4.63 -1.97
C GLY A 100 -13.35 -4.01 -1.15
N LEU A 101 -13.97 -2.93 -1.63
CA LEU A 101 -14.94 -2.16 -0.84
C LEU A 101 -16.11 -3.05 -0.37
N PHE A 102 -16.68 -3.82 -1.31
CA PHE A 102 -17.86 -4.64 -1.06
C PHE A 102 -17.52 -6.01 -0.45
N SER A 103 -16.33 -6.54 -0.71
CA SER A 103 -15.91 -7.82 -0.11
C SER A 103 -15.32 -7.66 1.27
N GLY A 104 -14.90 -6.45 1.66
CA GLY A 104 -14.23 -6.18 2.93
C GLY A 104 -12.83 -6.78 3.03
N ARG A 105 -12.32 -7.45 1.99
CA ARG A 105 -11.05 -8.18 2.02
C ARG A 105 -9.90 -7.36 1.44
N TYR A 106 -8.72 -7.51 2.01
CA TYR A 106 -7.49 -6.90 1.53
C TYR A 106 -6.83 -7.77 0.47
N LEU A 107 -6.36 -7.17 -0.61
CA LEU A 107 -5.43 -7.80 -1.51
C LEU A 107 -4.14 -8.10 -0.74
N ALA A 108 -3.62 -9.32 -0.88
CA ALA A 108 -2.37 -9.73 -0.26
C ALA A 108 -1.56 -10.65 -1.17
N MET A 109 -0.26 -10.74 -0.94
CA MET A 109 0.63 -11.64 -1.67
C MET A 109 1.47 -12.47 -0.71
N ASN A 110 1.36 -13.80 -0.80
CA ASN A 110 2.10 -14.68 0.08
C ASN A 110 3.53 -14.98 -0.37
N LYS A 111 4.31 -15.64 0.51
CA LYS A 111 5.69 -16.09 0.24
C LYS A 111 5.87 -16.98 -1.00
N ARG A 112 4.80 -17.57 -1.55
CA ARG A 112 4.82 -18.34 -2.81
C ARG A 112 4.49 -17.47 -4.03
N GLY A 113 4.42 -16.16 -3.83
CA GLY A 113 4.04 -15.14 -4.81
C GLY A 113 2.57 -15.21 -5.23
N ARG A 114 1.71 -15.98 -4.56
CA ARG A 114 0.29 -16.07 -4.93
C ARG A 114 -0.49 -14.91 -4.33
N LEU A 115 -1.33 -14.29 -5.14
CA LEU A 115 -2.32 -13.33 -4.67
C LEU A 115 -3.47 -14.07 -3.97
N TYR A 116 -3.92 -13.52 -2.86
CA TYR A 116 -5.09 -13.99 -2.13
C TYR A 116 -5.79 -12.79 -1.46
N ALA A 117 -7.04 -12.97 -1.06
CA ALA A 117 -7.82 -11.92 -0.42
C ALA A 117 -7.92 -12.20 1.09
N SER A 118 -7.19 -11.42 1.87
CA SER A 118 -7.09 -11.52 3.33
C SER A 118 -8.30 -10.88 4.01
N GLU A 119 -8.82 -11.51 5.07
CA GLU A 119 -9.93 -10.98 5.86
C GLU A 119 -9.48 -9.86 6.80
N SER A 120 -8.27 -9.99 7.33
CA SER A 120 -7.62 -8.99 8.18
C SER A 120 -6.45 -8.34 7.46
N TYR A 121 -6.15 -7.11 7.86
CA TYR A 121 -4.94 -6.41 7.44
C TYR A 121 -3.70 -7.07 8.05
N ASN A 122 -2.63 -7.22 7.26
CA ASN A 122 -1.34 -7.75 7.70
C ASN A 122 -0.21 -7.28 6.75
N ALA A 123 1.04 -7.64 7.05
CA ALA A 123 2.20 -7.23 6.26
C ALA A 123 2.21 -7.74 4.79
N GLU A 124 1.51 -8.84 4.48
CA GLU A 124 1.36 -9.33 3.10
C GLU A 124 0.39 -8.45 2.28
N CYS A 125 -0.37 -7.55 2.91
CA CYS A 125 -1.30 -6.61 2.28
C CYS A 125 -0.65 -5.32 1.76
N GLU A 126 0.64 -5.12 2.02
CA GLU A 126 1.33 -3.88 1.70
C GLU A 126 2.05 -3.96 0.35
N PHE A 127 1.73 -2.99 -0.52
CA PHE A 127 2.32 -2.88 -1.85
C PHE A 127 3.03 -1.55 -2.04
N VAL A 128 4.26 -1.61 -2.54
CA VAL A 128 4.98 -0.44 -3.06
C VAL A 128 4.31 0.00 -4.35
N GLU A 129 3.69 1.18 -4.33
CA GLU A 129 3.11 1.83 -5.50
C GLU A 129 4.17 2.70 -6.19
N ARG A 130 4.34 2.50 -7.50
CA ARG A 130 5.20 3.32 -8.35
C ARG A 130 4.51 3.65 -9.66
N ILE A 131 4.59 4.91 -10.06
CA ILE A 131 4.18 5.37 -11.39
C ILE A 131 5.18 4.80 -12.42
N HIS A 132 4.64 4.23 -13.48
CA HIS A 132 5.34 3.78 -14.67
C HIS A 132 5.37 4.92 -15.68
N GLU A 133 6.39 4.95 -16.52
CA GLU A 133 6.62 5.97 -17.57
C GLU A 133 5.45 6.16 -18.54
N LEU A 134 4.52 5.20 -18.62
CA LEU A 134 3.35 5.22 -19.51
C LEU A 134 2.07 5.69 -18.81
N GLY A 135 2.18 6.29 -17.61
CA GLY A 135 1.04 6.74 -16.80
C GLY A 135 0.27 5.63 -16.08
N TYR A 136 0.74 4.39 -16.12
CA TYR A 136 0.22 3.28 -15.33
C TYR A 136 0.91 3.22 -13.97
N ASN A 137 0.29 2.61 -12.97
CA ASN A 137 0.93 2.26 -11.71
C ASN A 137 1.35 0.78 -11.72
N THR A 138 2.40 0.50 -10.95
CA THR A 138 2.83 -0.85 -10.59
C THR A 138 2.74 -1.02 -9.08
N TYR A 139 2.42 -2.23 -8.65
CA TYR A 139 2.27 -2.58 -7.24
C TYR A 139 3.13 -3.79 -6.94
N ALA A 140 4.23 -3.59 -6.21
CA ALA A 140 5.13 -4.66 -5.81
C ALA A 140 4.89 -5.03 -4.35
N SER A 141 4.99 -6.31 -3.97
CA SER A 141 4.96 -6.69 -2.56
C SER A 141 6.06 -5.93 -1.81
N ARG A 142 5.70 -5.29 -0.68
CA ARG A 142 6.69 -4.68 0.22
C ARG A 142 7.57 -5.75 0.85
N LEU A 143 6.94 -6.87 1.23
CA LEU A 143 7.55 -7.95 2.00
C LEU A 143 8.39 -8.92 1.14
N TYR A 144 7.96 -9.23 -0.08
CA TYR A 144 8.58 -10.29 -0.89
C TYR A 144 9.33 -9.78 -2.12
N ARG A 145 10.58 -10.21 -2.23
CA ARG A 145 11.48 -9.95 -3.36
C ARG A 145 12.46 -11.12 -3.52
N THR A 146 13.05 -11.25 -4.70
CA THR A 146 14.18 -12.16 -4.93
C THR A 146 15.47 -11.37 -4.82
N VAL A 147 16.28 -11.71 -3.82
CA VAL A 147 17.62 -11.18 -3.63
C VAL A 147 18.61 -12.17 -4.25
N PRO A 148 19.61 -11.72 -5.02
CA PRO A 148 20.64 -12.61 -5.56
C PRO A 148 21.45 -13.23 -4.43
N SER A 149 21.81 -14.51 -4.58
CA SER A 149 22.78 -15.14 -3.67
C SER A 149 24.16 -14.53 -3.89
N ARG A 150 24.83 -14.11 -2.81
CA ARG A 150 26.23 -13.67 -2.83
C ARG A 150 27.23 -14.83 -2.96
N ALA A 151 26.78 -16.08 -2.86
CA ALA A 151 27.63 -17.26 -2.76
C ALA A 151 28.03 -17.92 -4.10
N GLY A 152 27.70 -17.33 -5.25
CA GLY A 152 28.02 -17.88 -6.58
C GLY A 152 28.98 -16.97 -7.35
N GLY A 153 30.19 -17.45 -7.62
CA GLY A 153 31.24 -16.70 -8.31
C GLY A 153 30.85 -16.12 -9.68
N ARG A 154 31.47 -14.98 -10.02
CA ARG A 154 31.56 -14.29 -11.34
C ARG A 154 30.30 -14.18 -12.22
N ARG A 155 29.08 -14.34 -11.71
CA ARG A 155 27.88 -13.83 -12.40
C ARG A 155 27.65 -12.38 -11.99
N ARG A 156 27.48 -11.49 -12.98
CA ARG A 156 27.05 -10.08 -12.78
C ARG A 156 26.00 -10.04 -11.67
N ALA A 157 26.24 -9.23 -10.63
CA ALA A 157 25.29 -9.05 -9.54
C ALA A 157 23.91 -8.73 -10.16
N SER A 158 22.98 -9.68 -10.09
CA SER A 158 21.63 -9.39 -10.59
C SER A 158 21.00 -8.36 -9.67
N ALA A 159 20.26 -7.39 -10.20
CA ALA A 159 19.56 -6.45 -9.34
C ALA A 159 18.50 -7.19 -8.51
N GLU A 160 18.17 -6.66 -7.32
CA GLU A 160 17.01 -7.12 -6.56
C GLU A 160 15.77 -7.17 -7.46
N ARG A 161 15.03 -8.28 -7.39
CA ARG A 161 13.86 -8.48 -8.23
C ARG A 161 12.60 -8.47 -7.38
N LEU A 162 11.89 -7.35 -7.48
CA LEU A 162 10.58 -7.16 -6.84
C LEU A 162 9.51 -8.10 -7.41
N TRP A 163 8.51 -8.43 -6.60
CA TRP A 163 7.40 -9.30 -6.97
C TRP A 163 6.13 -8.48 -7.19
N TYR A 164 5.52 -8.58 -8.36
CA TYR A 164 4.47 -7.65 -8.78
C TYR A 164 3.06 -8.28 -8.74
N LEU A 165 2.09 -7.52 -8.24
CA LEU A 165 0.67 -7.73 -8.53
C LEU A 165 0.50 -7.87 -10.04
N SER A 166 -0.24 -8.90 -10.48
CA SER A 166 -0.48 -9.06 -11.90
C SER A 166 -1.67 -9.92 -12.30
N ILE A 167 -2.31 -9.53 -13.41
CA ILE A 167 -3.41 -10.25 -14.07
C ILE A 167 -2.99 -10.51 -15.53
N ASN A 168 -3.04 -11.76 -15.97
CA ASN A 168 -2.69 -12.13 -17.35
C ASN A 168 -3.79 -11.77 -18.36
N GLY A 169 -3.54 -11.98 -19.65
CA GLY A 169 -4.50 -11.74 -20.74
C GLY A 169 -5.78 -12.62 -20.70
N LYS A 170 -5.85 -13.57 -19.76
CA LYS A 170 -7.04 -14.42 -19.52
C LYS A 170 -7.78 -14.03 -18.24
N GLY A 171 -7.48 -12.87 -17.66
CA GLY A 171 -8.08 -12.41 -16.41
C GLY A 171 -7.64 -13.20 -15.16
N ARG A 172 -6.57 -14.00 -15.22
CA ARG A 172 -6.11 -14.81 -14.07
C ARG A 172 -4.91 -14.17 -13.38
N PRO A 173 -4.84 -14.20 -12.04
CA PRO A 173 -3.68 -13.70 -11.31
C PRO A 173 -2.43 -14.54 -11.61
N ARG A 174 -1.26 -13.92 -11.66
CA ARG A 174 0.03 -14.61 -11.81
C ARG A 174 0.82 -14.59 -10.50
N ARG A 175 1.80 -15.49 -10.38
CA ARG A 175 2.75 -15.44 -9.26
C ARG A 175 3.64 -14.20 -9.36
N GLY A 176 3.79 -13.44 -8.29
CA GLY A 176 4.48 -12.16 -8.28
C GLY A 176 5.92 -12.23 -8.80
N PHE A 177 6.67 -13.26 -8.40
CA PHE A 177 8.03 -13.48 -8.90
C PHE A 177 8.10 -13.78 -10.39
N LYS A 178 7.02 -14.24 -11.05
CA LYS A 178 6.99 -14.52 -12.49
C LYS A 178 6.71 -13.28 -13.35
N THR A 179 6.50 -12.12 -12.73
CA THR A 179 6.14 -10.89 -13.43
C THR A 179 7.26 -9.86 -13.37
N ARG A 180 7.32 -8.96 -14.35
CA ARG A 180 8.24 -7.80 -14.39
C ARG A 180 7.47 -6.50 -14.46
N ARG A 181 8.08 -5.41 -13.97
CA ARG A 181 7.56 -4.04 -14.04
C ARG A 181 7.11 -3.62 -15.44
N THR A 182 7.82 -4.06 -16.48
CA THR A 182 7.57 -3.69 -17.88
C THR A 182 6.46 -4.52 -18.54
N GLN A 183 6.00 -5.60 -17.91
CA GLN A 183 4.97 -6.46 -18.51
C GLN A 183 3.59 -5.83 -18.34
N LYS A 184 2.79 -5.82 -19.42
CA LYS A 184 1.39 -5.36 -19.42
C LYS A 184 0.56 -5.94 -18.27
N SER A 185 0.82 -7.19 -17.87
CA SER A 185 0.12 -7.83 -16.76
C SER A 185 0.35 -7.19 -15.39
N SER A 186 1.38 -6.35 -15.23
CA SER A 186 1.69 -5.63 -13.99
C SER A 186 1.34 -4.14 -14.01
N LEU A 187 0.90 -3.63 -15.16
CA LEU A 187 0.56 -2.23 -15.35
C LEU A 187 -0.93 -2.03 -15.08
N PHE A 188 -1.27 -1.17 -14.13
CA PHE A 188 -2.64 -0.88 -13.74
C PHE A 188 -2.89 0.62 -13.77
N LEU A 189 -3.94 1.03 -14.48
CA LEU A 189 -4.44 2.39 -14.47
C LEU A 189 -5.49 2.53 -13.36
N PRO A 190 -5.26 3.35 -12.32
CA PRO A 190 -6.28 3.68 -11.34
C PRO A 190 -7.35 4.56 -12.00
N ARG A 191 -8.55 4.02 -12.20
CA ARG A 191 -9.68 4.74 -12.79
C ARG A 191 -10.58 5.30 -11.70
N VAL A 192 -11.07 6.51 -11.92
CA VAL A 192 -12.16 7.09 -11.13
C VAL A 192 -13.44 6.27 -11.30
N LEU A 193 -14.30 6.32 -10.29
CA LEU A 193 -15.60 5.65 -10.33
C LEU A 193 -16.56 6.42 -11.24
N ASP A 194 -17.43 5.70 -11.93
CA ASP A 194 -18.51 6.32 -12.71
C ASP A 194 -19.80 6.46 -11.89
N ASN A 195 -20.86 7.01 -12.50
CA ASN A 195 -22.14 7.23 -11.81
C ASN A 195 -22.76 5.94 -11.27
N LYS A 196 -22.64 4.82 -12.01
CA LYS A 196 -23.20 3.52 -11.59
C LYS A 196 -22.40 2.95 -10.43
N ASP A 197 -21.09 3.15 -10.43
CA ASP A 197 -20.25 2.80 -9.30
C ASP A 197 -20.62 3.57 -8.04
N HIS A 198 -20.80 4.88 -8.16
CA HIS A 198 -21.23 5.71 -7.04
C HIS A 198 -22.60 5.30 -6.51
N GLU A 199 -23.53 4.92 -7.39
CA GLU A 199 -24.82 4.37 -7.00
C GLU A 199 -24.69 3.06 -6.20
N MET A 200 -23.89 2.10 -6.69
CA MET A 200 -23.62 0.85 -5.96
C MET A 200 -23.03 1.11 -4.57
N VAL A 201 -22.13 2.10 -4.46
CA VAL A 201 -21.54 2.50 -3.17
C VAL A 201 -22.58 3.14 -2.25
N ARG A 202 -23.46 3.99 -2.76
CA ARG A 202 -24.57 4.56 -1.98
C ARG A 202 -25.49 3.46 -1.47
N LEU A 203 -25.91 2.54 -2.33
CA LEU A 203 -26.76 1.40 -1.98
C LEU A 203 -26.12 0.49 -0.94
N PHE A 204 -24.79 0.31 -0.99
CA PHE A 204 -24.07 -0.44 0.05
C PHE A 204 -24.25 0.15 1.44
N HIS A 205 -24.24 1.47 1.56
CA HIS A 205 -24.38 2.13 2.85
C HIS A 205 -25.84 2.29 3.28
N SER A 206 -26.78 2.47 2.35
CA SER A 206 -28.19 2.73 2.67
C SER A 206 -29.09 1.48 2.70
N SER A 207 -28.73 0.39 2.03
CA SER A 207 -29.61 -0.77 1.85
C SER A 207 -29.00 -2.05 2.43
N ALA A 208 -29.62 -2.58 3.49
CA ALA A 208 -29.27 -3.90 4.04
C ALA A 208 -29.51 -5.03 3.02
N LYS A 209 -30.64 -5.00 2.31
CA LYS A 209 -30.98 -5.97 1.26
C LYS A 209 -29.90 -6.06 0.18
N PHE A 210 -29.36 -4.91 -0.23
CA PHE A 210 -28.29 -4.86 -1.23
C PHE A 210 -26.99 -5.48 -0.70
N ARG A 211 -26.60 -5.16 0.53
CA ARG A 211 -25.43 -5.76 1.20
C ARG A 211 -25.54 -7.28 1.28
N GLU A 212 -26.68 -7.78 1.75
CA GLU A 212 -26.94 -9.22 1.85
C GLU A 212 -26.90 -9.91 0.49
N GLY A 213 -27.46 -9.27 -0.55
CA GLY A 213 -27.45 -9.77 -1.92
C GLY A 213 -26.03 -9.95 -2.49
N LEU A 214 -25.10 -9.06 -2.18
CA LEU A 214 -23.70 -9.14 -2.64
C LEU A 214 -22.89 -10.24 -1.96
N LEU A 215 -23.21 -10.53 -0.70
CA LEU A 215 -22.50 -11.53 0.11
C LEU A 215 -23.03 -12.95 -0.12
N ARG A 216 -24.26 -13.10 -0.61
CA ARG A 216 -24.83 -14.40 -0.99
C ARG A 216 -24.00 -15.03 -2.11
N ALA A 217 -23.49 -16.24 -1.87
CA ALA A 217 -22.83 -17.02 -2.90
C ALA A 217 -23.81 -17.27 -4.06
N PRO A 218 -23.38 -17.15 -5.33
CA PRO A 218 -24.23 -17.50 -6.46
C PRO A 218 -24.64 -18.97 -6.32
N SER A 219 -25.95 -19.23 -6.35
CA SER A 219 -26.49 -20.59 -6.22
C SER A 219 -25.91 -21.50 -7.32
N ARG A 220 -25.81 -22.81 -7.04
CA ARG A 220 -25.28 -23.80 -8.00
C ARG A 220 -25.95 -23.70 -9.40
N ASN A 221 -27.20 -23.26 -9.46
CA ASN A 221 -27.95 -23.07 -10.71
C ASN A 221 -27.49 -21.85 -11.54
N GLN A 222 -26.97 -20.78 -10.92
CA GLN A 222 -26.43 -19.62 -11.65
C GLN A 222 -25.06 -19.91 -12.28
N ARG A 223 -24.27 -20.83 -11.72
CA ARG A 223 -22.97 -21.24 -12.30
C ARG A 223 -23.13 -21.97 -13.63
N ARG A 224 -24.21 -22.74 -13.81
CA ARG A 224 -24.51 -23.45 -15.06
C ARG A 224 -24.89 -22.51 -16.21
N ARG A 225 -25.57 -21.39 -15.92
CA ARG A 225 -26.02 -20.42 -16.95
C ARG A 225 -24.94 -19.50 -17.50
N ARG A 226 -23.82 -19.31 -16.80
CA ARG A 226 -22.69 -18.46 -17.26
C ARG A 226 -21.59 -19.25 -18.01
N GLY A 227 -21.83 -20.53 -18.27
CA GLY A 227 -20.90 -21.44 -18.96
C GLY A 227 -21.28 -21.78 -20.40
N HIS A 228 -22.26 -21.07 -20.98
CA HIS A 228 -22.62 -21.15 -22.40
C HIS A 228 -22.30 -19.83 -23.08
#